data_AF-W7FEA0-F1
#
_entry.id   AF-W7FEA0-F1
#
_cell.length_a   1.000
_cell.length_b   1.000
_cell.length_c   1.000
_cell.angle_alpha   90.00
_cell.angle_beta   90.00
_cell.angle_gamma   90.00
#
_symmetry.space_group_name_H-M   'P 1'
#
loop_
_entity.id
_entity.type
_entity.pdbx_description
1 polymer ?
#
loop_
_entity_poly.entity_id
_entity_poly.type
_entity_poly.pdbx_seq_one_letter_code
_entity_poly.pdbx_strand_id
1 'polypeptide(L)'
;MFHPNIYMDGNICIDILQKHWSPIYDISAILTSIQSLLSDPNPNSPANQEAALLFVENRIEYNRRIKNCVKESFNFIEQKAEEDAEKS
;
A
#
# COMPACT_ATOMS: atom_id res chain seq x y z
N MET A 1 0.44 -6.79 3.43
CA MET A 1 -0.26 -5.74 2.66
C MET A 1 -0.33 -6.18 1.20
N PHE A 2 -1.45 -5.98 0.51
CA PHE A 2 -1.67 -6.47 -0.86
C PHE A 2 -1.79 -5.30 -1.87
N HIS A 3 -0.74 -5.04 -2.66
CA HIS A 3 -0.72 -3.97 -3.66
C HIS A 3 0.30 -4.26 -4.78
N PRO A 4 0.02 -3.95 -6.07
CA PRO A 4 0.92 -4.22 -7.18
C PRO A 4 2.35 -3.66 -7.01
N ASN A 5 2.50 -2.49 -6.38
CA ASN A 5 3.80 -1.80 -6.23
C ASN A 5 4.40 -1.83 -4.82
N ILE A 6 3.96 -2.76 -3.96
CA ILE A 6 4.52 -2.91 -2.60
C ILE A 6 4.91 -4.38 -2.39
N TYR A 7 6.11 -4.58 -1.86
CA TYR A 7 6.69 -5.88 -1.55
C TYR A 7 6.02 -6.52 -0.33
N MET A 8 6.24 -7.84 -0.17
CA MET A 8 5.64 -8.61 0.94
C MET A 8 6.14 -8.16 2.32
N ASP A 9 7.35 -7.61 2.40
CA ASP A 9 7.95 -7.04 3.60
C ASP A 9 7.44 -5.62 3.93
N GLY A 10 6.55 -5.06 3.09
CA GLY A 10 6.00 -3.72 3.26
C GLY A 10 6.83 -2.61 2.61
N ASN A 11 7.98 -2.94 2.00
CA ASN A 11 8.75 -1.95 1.25
C ASN A 11 7.99 -1.52 -0.01
N ILE A 12 7.91 -0.22 -0.24
CA ILE A 12 7.35 0.33 -1.47
C ILE A 12 8.45 0.31 -2.53
N CYS A 13 8.16 -0.15 -3.74
CA CYS A 13 9.12 -0.06 -4.84
C CYS A 13 9.39 1.41 -5.13
N ILE A 14 10.52 1.86 -4.63
CA ILE A 14 10.91 3.26 -4.52
C ILE A 14 11.38 3.82 -5.87
N ASP A 15 11.35 3.05 -6.96
CA ASP A 15 11.70 3.52 -8.32
C ASP A 15 10.86 4.75 -8.74
N ILE A 16 9.64 4.87 -8.20
CA ILE A 16 8.72 6.01 -8.41
C ILE A 16 9.20 7.26 -7.66
N LEU A 17 9.82 7.10 -6.49
CA LEU A 17 10.41 8.21 -5.73
C LEU A 17 11.86 8.49 -6.13
N GLN A 18 12.68 7.48 -6.48
CA GLN A 18 14.11 7.60 -6.77
C GLN A 18 14.42 8.32 -8.08
N LYS A 19 13.68 8.03 -9.17
CA LYS A 19 13.95 8.66 -10.49
C LYS A 19 13.57 10.13 -10.55
N HIS A 20 12.66 10.55 -9.68
CA HIS A 20 12.16 11.92 -9.64
C HIS A 20 12.47 12.64 -8.32
N TRP A 21 13.19 12.02 -7.38
CA TRP A 21 13.49 12.61 -6.07
C TRP A 21 14.17 13.96 -6.24
N SER A 22 13.61 14.97 -5.56
CA SER A 22 14.18 16.29 -5.47
C SER A 22 14.18 16.73 -4.01
N PRO A 23 15.25 17.38 -3.51
CA PRO A 23 15.32 17.87 -2.14
C PRO A 23 14.26 18.93 -1.81
N ILE A 24 13.48 19.39 -2.81
CA ILE A 24 12.35 20.30 -2.63
C ILE A 24 11.10 19.60 -2.08
N TYR A 25 11.03 18.26 -2.12
CA TYR A 25 9.84 17.55 -1.65
C TYR A 25 9.79 17.55 -0.13
N ASP A 26 8.66 18.03 0.39
CA ASP A 26 8.31 17.91 1.79
C ASP A 26 7.63 16.57 2.08
N ILE A 27 7.43 16.28 3.36
CA ILE A 27 6.75 15.05 3.80
C ILE A 27 5.35 14.95 3.20
N SER A 28 4.65 16.08 3.06
CA SER A 28 3.32 16.16 2.46
C SER A 28 3.33 15.64 1.02
N ALA A 29 4.26 16.11 0.18
CA ALA A 29 4.40 15.67 -1.19
C ALA A 29 4.67 14.16 -1.31
N ILE A 30 5.50 13.62 -0.41
CA ILE A 30 5.79 12.18 -0.36
C ILE A 30 4.52 11.39 -0.03
N LEU A 31 3.78 11.81 1.01
CA LEU A 31 2.54 11.15 1.41
C LEU A 31 1.45 11.25 0.33
N THR A 32 1.35 12.38 -0.36
CA THR A 32 0.45 12.53 -1.51
C THR A 32 0.83 11.57 -2.63
N SER A 33 2.13 11.44 -2.96
CA SER A 33 2.59 10.48 -3.96
C SER A 33 2.24 9.03 -3.59
N ILE A 34 2.37 8.66 -2.32
CA ILE A 34 1.99 7.33 -1.84
C ILE A 34 0.47 7.13 -1.97
N GLN A 35 -0.35 8.11 -1.59
CA GLN A 35 -1.81 8.04 -1.74
C GLN A 35 -2.24 7.90 -3.21
N SER A 36 -1.58 8.64 -4.11
CA SER A 36 -1.80 8.50 -5.55
C SER A 36 -1.45 7.10 -6.04
N LEU A 37 -0.32 6.54 -5.60
CA LEU A 37 0.09 5.18 -5.96
C LEU A 37 -0.87 4.11 -5.47
N LEU A 38 -1.43 4.27 -4.26
CA LEU A 38 -2.44 3.36 -3.70
C LEU A 38 -3.77 3.42 -4.48
N SER A 39 -4.05 4.57 -5.09
CA SER A 39 -5.27 4.79 -5.88
C SER A 39 -5.11 4.30 -7.32
N ASP A 40 -3.92 4.47 -7.89
CA ASP A 40 -3.58 4.11 -9.27
C ASP A 40 -2.24 3.35 -9.33
N PRO A 41 -2.27 2.02 -9.16
CA PRO A 41 -1.07 1.20 -9.21
C PRO A 41 -0.49 1.11 -10.63
N ASN A 42 0.83 0.97 -10.74
CA ASN A 42 1.53 0.73 -11.99
C ASN A 42 1.75 -0.79 -12.23
N PRO A 43 0.96 -1.46 -13.11
CA PRO A 43 1.11 -2.89 -13.37
C PRO A 43 2.34 -3.25 -14.22
N ASN A 44 2.97 -2.28 -14.88
CA ASN A 44 4.14 -2.51 -15.76
C ASN A 44 5.45 -2.70 -14.97
N SER A 45 5.45 -2.39 -13.68
CA SER A 45 6.61 -2.57 -12.79
C SER A 45 6.15 -3.12 -11.44
N PRO A 46 5.67 -4.37 -11.39
CA PRO A 46 5.06 -4.92 -10.19
C PRO A 46 6.11 -5.36 -9.17
N ALA A 47 5.98 -4.89 -7.94
CA ALA A 47 6.67 -5.44 -6.77
C ALA A 47 5.97 -6.72 -6.27
N ASN A 48 4.66 -6.80 -6.47
CA ASN A 48 3.83 -7.96 -6.19
C ASN A 48 3.15 -8.41 -7.49
N GLN A 49 3.70 -9.46 -8.10
CA GLN A 49 3.20 -10.00 -9.37
C GLN A 49 1.77 -10.52 -9.27
N GLU A 50 1.41 -11.16 -8.15
CA GLU A 50 0.06 -11.68 -7.94
C GLU A 50 -0.97 -10.55 -7.88
N ALA A 51 -0.67 -9.49 -7.13
CA ALA A 51 -1.54 -8.32 -7.05
C ALA A 51 -1.69 -7.60 -8.40
N ALA A 52 -0.61 -7.49 -9.18
CA ALA A 52 -0.65 -6.90 -10.51
C ALA A 52 -1.46 -7.73 -11.51
N LEU A 53 -1.27 -9.06 -11.51
CA LEU A 53 -2.03 -9.98 -12.36
C LEU A 53 -3.52 -9.90 -12.07
N LEU A 54 -3.90 -9.99 -10.79
CA LEU A 54 -5.30 -9.87 -10.38
C LEU A 54 -5.88 -8.48 -10.70
N PHE A 55 -5.09 -7.42 -10.58
CA PHE A 55 -5.53 -6.07 -10.93
C PHE A 55 -5.92 -5.94 -12.42
N VAL A 56 -5.16 -6.58 -13.32
CA VAL A 56 -5.36 -6.54 -14.77
C VAL A 56 -6.40 -7.56 -15.24
N GLU A 57 -6.31 -8.81 -14.77
CA GLU A 57 -7.10 -9.93 -15.29
C GLU A 57 -8.40 -10.18 -14.51
N ASN A 58 -8.43 -9.88 -13.21
CA ASN A 58 -9.58 -10.20 -12.35
C ASN A 58 -9.80 -9.14 -11.27
N ARG A 59 -10.34 -7.99 -11.69
CA ARG A 59 -10.58 -6.85 -10.80
C ARG A 59 -11.55 -7.17 -9.65
N ILE A 60 -12.46 -8.13 -9.83
CA ILE A 60 -13.41 -8.55 -8.79
C ILE A 60 -12.65 -9.23 -7.63
N GLU A 61 -11.81 -10.21 -7.95
CA GLU A 61 -11.00 -10.92 -6.95
C GLU A 61 -9.98 -9.98 -6.29
N TYR A 62 -9.34 -9.11 -7.08
CA TYR A 62 -8.46 -8.07 -6.54
C TYR A 62 -9.19 -7.22 -5.48
N ASN A 63 -10.37 -6.68 -5.82
CA ASN A 63 -11.16 -5.86 -4.90
C ASN A 63 -11.61 -6.64 -3.66
N ARG A 64 -11.90 -7.95 -3.78
CA ARG A 64 -12.22 -8.81 -2.63
C ARG A 64 -11.05 -8.90 -1.66
N ARG A 65 -9.83 -9.12 -2.17
CA ARG A 65 -8.62 -9.19 -1.34
C ARG A 65 -8.26 -7.85 -0.70
N ILE A 66 -8.41 -6.75 -1.44
CA ILE A 66 -8.21 -5.40 -0.89
C ILE A 66 -9.18 -5.14 0.27
N LYS A 67 -10.47 -5.47 0.12
CA LYS A 67 -11.45 -5.32 1.21
C LYS A 67 -11.08 -6.12 2.46
N ASN A 68 -10.51 -7.32 2.30
CA ASN A 68 -10.03 -8.10 3.43
C ASN A 68 -8.82 -7.43 4.10
N CYS A 69 -7.84 -6.96 3.31
CA CYS A 69 -6.67 -6.24 3.83
C CYS A 69 -7.07 -4.97 4.61
N VAL A 70 -8.08 -4.24 4.14
CA VAL A 70 -8.62 -3.07 4.84
C VAL A 70 -9.26 -3.47 6.17
N LYS A 71 -10.08 -4.53 6.20
CA LYS A 71 -10.67 -5.03 7.45
C LYS A 71 -9.62 -5.44 8.47
N GLU A 72 -8.59 -6.17 8.04
CA GLU A 72 -7.47 -6.59 8.89
C GLU A 72 -6.74 -5.36 9.48
N SER A 73 -6.59 -4.29 8.71
CA SER A 73 -5.97 -3.05 9.20
C SER A 73 -6.78 -2.37 10.30
N PHE A 74 -8.12 -2.37 10.21
CA PHE A 74 -8.98 -1.83 11.28
C PHE A 74 -8.87 -2.67 12.55
N ASN A 75 -8.94 -3.99 12.42
CA ASN A 75 -8.82 -4.90 13.58
C ASN A 75 -7.48 -4.72 14.30
N PHE A 76 -6.39 -4.52 13.54
CA PHE A 76 -5.07 -4.25 14.12
C PHE A 76 -5.05 -2.93 14.90
N ILE A 77 -5.68 -1.88 14.37
CA ILE A 77 -5.77 -0.57 15.04
C ILE A 77 -6.56 -0.69 16.36
N GLU A 78 -7.68 -1.41 16.36
CA GLU A 78 -8.50 -1.63 17.56
C GLU A 78 -7.72 -2.39 18.64
N GLN A 79 -7.08 -3.50 18.28
CA GLN A 79 -6.26 -4.28 19.21
C GLN A 79 -5.10 -3.47 19.78
N LYS A 80 -4.40 -2.71 18.92
CA LYS A 80 -3.31 -1.82 19.34
C LYS A 80 -3.80 -0.78 20.36
N ALA A 81 -4.98 -0.20 20.13
CA ALA A 81 -5.56 0.81 21.02
C ALA A 81 -5.95 0.22 22.38
N GLU A 82 -6.51 -0.99 22.41
CA GLU A 82 -6.83 -1.72 23.65
C GLU A 82 -5.56 -2.04 24.46
N GLU A 83 -4.52 -2.57 23.81
CA GLU A 83 -3.24 -2.87 24.47
C GLU A 83 -2.56 -1.63 25.06
N ASP A 84 -2.63 -0.50 24.36
CA ASP A 84 -2.02 0.76 24.80
C ASP A 84 -2.83 1.38 25.97
N ALA A 85 -4.15 1.15 26.01
CA ALA A 85 -5.03 1.56 27.12
C ALA A 85 -4.84 0.71 28.38
N GLU A 86 -4.59 -0.60 28.26
CA GLU A 86 -4.32 -1.48 29.41
C GLU A 86 -2.95 -1.24 30.06
N LYS A 87 -2.00 -0.66 29.31
CA LYS A 87 -0.65 -0.31 29.79
C LYS A 87 -0.55 1.09 30.41
N SER A 88 -1.61 1.88 30.35
CA SER A 88 -1.69 3.25 30.87
C SER A 88 -2.33 3.30 32.26
#